data_AF-A0A8T7KSV1-F1
#
_entry.id   AF-A0A8T7KSV1-F1
#
_cell.length_a   1.000
_cell.length_b   1.000
_cell.length_c   1.000
_cell.angle_alpha   90.00
_cell.angle_beta   90.00
_cell.angle_gamma   90.00
#
_symmetry.space_group_name_H-M   'P 1'
#
loop_
_entity.id
_entity.type
_entity.pdbx_description
1 polymer ?
#
loop_
_entity_poly.entity_id
_entity_poly.type
_entity_poly.pdbx_seq_one_letter_code
_entity_poly.pdbx_strand_id
1 'polypeptide(L)'
;MEKKGSFHDVVVPDLAKIFNQPYTLHCNELRHGGATYELSWPYAKDFYSIHFTGTEQYGYLDWHTWAVGVEYANGKPVIYALMNFFWEP
;
A
#
# COMPACT_ATOMS: atom_id res chain seq x y z
N MET A 1 13.15 -6.47 -0.65
CA MET A 1 14.46 -5.74 -0.57
C MET A 1 14.45 -4.75 0.60
N GLU A 2 15.54 -4.60 1.37
CA GLU A 2 15.61 -3.65 2.50
C GLU A 2 15.64 -2.19 2.00
N LYS A 3 14.68 -1.36 2.44
CA LYS A 3 14.65 0.09 2.15
C LYS A 3 15.55 0.84 3.15
N LYS A 4 16.50 1.64 2.65
CA LYS A 4 17.45 2.43 3.47
C LYS A 4 17.26 3.92 3.21
N GLY A 5 17.08 4.71 4.27
CA GLY A 5 16.92 6.16 4.20
C GLY A 5 15.82 6.69 5.12
N SER A 6 15.54 7.99 5.03
CA SER A 6 14.45 8.60 5.80
C SER A 6 13.10 8.21 5.21
N PHE A 7 12.05 8.22 6.03
CA PHE A 7 10.68 8.00 5.56
C PHE A 7 10.28 9.01 4.47
N HIS A 8 10.67 10.26 4.64
CA HIS A 8 10.35 11.34 3.71
C HIS A 8 11.01 11.14 2.33
N ASP A 9 12.23 10.60 2.29
CA ASP A 9 12.97 10.48 1.03
C ASP A 9 12.70 9.17 0.31
N VAL A 10 12.25 8.14 1.05
CA VAL A 10 12.07 6.79 0.51
C VAL A 10 10.60 6.40 0.39
N VAL A 11 9.79 6.64 1.42
CA VAL A 11 8.41 6.12 1.49
C VAL A 11 7.41 7.12 0.90
N VAL A 12 7.56 8.41 1.20
CA VAL A 12 6.64 9.45 0.71
C VAL A 12 6.57 9.52 -0.83
N PRO A 13 7.69 9.47 -1.58
CA PRO A 13 7.63 9.49 -3.04
C PRO A 13 6.88 8.28 -3.62
N ASP A 14 7.08 7.09 -3.06
CA ASP A 14 6.39 5.87 -3.49
C ASP A 14 4.88 5.94 -3.24
N LEU A 15 4.47 6.48 -2.08
CA LEU A 15 3.06 6.75 -1.79
C LEU A 15 2.49 7.75 -2.81
N ALA A 16 3.18 8.87 -3.02
CA ALA A 16 2.74 9.92 -3.93
C ALA A 16 2.58 9.38 -5.36
N LYS A 17 3.45 8.48 -5.82
CA LYS A 17 3.33 7.85 -7.14
C LYS A 17 1.99 7.14 -7.32
N ILE A 18 1.55 6.37 -6.32
CA ILE A 18 0.28 5.62 -6.40
C ILE A 18 -0.93 6.55 -6.40
N PHE A 19 -0.92 7.60 -5.58
CA PHE A 19 -2.01 8.57 -5.59
C PHE A 19 -2.08 9.39 -6.89
N ASN A 20 -1.01 9.41 -7.68
CA ASN A 20 -0.92 10.13 -8.95
C ASN A 20 -1.16 9.25 -10.19
N GLN A 21 -1.65 8.02 -10.02
CA GLN A 21 -2.01 7.11 -11.11
C GLN A 21 -3.39 6.49 -10.86
N PRO A 22 -4.03 5.84 -11.84
CA PRO A 22 -5.32 5.18 -11.61
C PRO A 22 -5.19 4.08 -10.56
N TYR A 23 -5.82 4.29 -9.41
CA TYR A 23 -5.88 3.31 -8.31
C TYR A 23 -7.33 2.99 -7.96
N THR A 24 -7.51 1.87 -7.26
CA THR A 24 -8.76 1.50 -6.62
C THR A 24 -8.61 1.55 -5.11
N LEU A 25 -9.67 1.94 -4.40
CA LEU A 25 -9.71 2.03 -2.95
C LEU A 25 -10.67 0.97 -2.41
N HIS A 26 -10.23 0.21 -1.41
CA HIS A 26 -10.99 -0.86 -0.80
C HIS A 26 -10.92 -0.76 0.72
N CYS A 27 -11.97 -1.23 1.41
CA CYS A 27 -12.03 -1.25 2.87
C CYS A 27 -11.80 -2.68 3.36
N ASN A 28 -10.89 -2.86 4.32
CA ASN A 28 -10.64 -4.14 4.99
C ASN A 28 -10.36 -5.33 4.06
N GLU A 29 -9.88 -5.05 2.85
CA GLU A 29 -9.58 -6.05 1.83
C GLU A 29 -8.17 -5.80 1.30
N LEU A 30 -7.27 -6.76 1.50
CA LEU A 30 -5.92 -6.71 0.95
C LEU A 30 -5.98 -7.11 -0.53
N ARG A 31 -5.97 -6.11 -1.42
CA ARG A 31 -5.84 -6.34 -2.86
C ARG A 31 -4.39 -6.55 -3.24
N HIS A 32 -4.14 -7.44 -4.20
CA HIS A 32 -2.82 -7.74 -4.71
C HIS A 32 -2.92 -8.29 -6.14
N GLY A 33 -1.86 -8.13 -6.94
CA GLY A 33 -1.69 -8.91 -8.17
C GLY A 33 -1.04 -10.23 -7.80
N GLY A 34 -1.71 -11.37 -7.99
CA GLY A 34 -1.17 -12.73 -7.77
C GLY A 34 0.01 -12.83 -6.80
N ALA A 35 -0.26 -12.81 -5.49
CA ALA A 35 0.79 -12.90 -4.47
C ALA A 35 1.02 -14.38 -4.16
N THR A 36 2.28 -14.80 -4.10
CA THR A 36 2.66 -16.16 -3.69
C THR A 36 2.78 -16.32 -2.17
N TYR A 37 2.69 -15.21 -1.43
CA TYR A 37 2.78 -15.16 0.03
C TYR A 37 1.42 -14.90 0.67
N GLU A 38 1.25 -15.33 1.93
CA GLU A 38 0.05 -15.04 2.71
C GLU A 38 -0.03 -13.54 3.03
N LEU A 39 -1.10 -12.91 2.59
CA LEU A 39 -1.40 -11.51 2.89
C LEU A 39 -2.21 -11.44 4.18
N SER A 40 -1.66 -10.74 5.17
CA SER A 40 -2.36 -10.49 6.42
C SER A 40 -2.21 -9.05 6.87
N TRP A 41 -3.25 -8.57 7.53
CA TRP A 41 -3.24 -7.31 8.25
C TRP A 41 -3.15 -7.65 9.74
N PRO A 42 -1.98 -7.49 10.39
CA PRO A 42 -1.75 -7.98 11.74
C PRO A 42 -2.35 -7.07 12.83
N TYR A 43 -3.04 -6.00 12.43
CA TYR A 43 -3.62 -5.03 13.36
C TYR A 43 -5.13 -5.27 13.51
N ALA A 44 -5.63 -5.13 14.73
CA ALA A 44 -7.04 -5.40 15.03
C ALA A 44 -8.03 -4.36 14.47
N LYS A 45 -7.54 -3.20 14.03
CA LYS A 45 -8.36 -2.07 13.54
C LYS A 45 -8.50 -2.12 12.02
N ASP A 46 -9.57 -1.49 11.53
CA ASP A 46 -9.89 -1.35 10.11
C ASP A 46 -8.79 -0.60 9.33
N PHE A 47 -8.72 -0.89 8.04
CA PHE A 47 -7.75 -0.29 7.12
C PHE A 47 -8.34 -0.03 5.74
N TYR A 48 -7.67 0.85 5.00
CA TYR A 48 -7.90 1.07 3.58
C TYR A 48 -6.79 0.43 2.76
N SER A 49 -7.15 -0.21 1.65
CA SER A 49 -6.19 -0.70 0.65
C SER A 49 -6.28 0.17 -0.61
N ILE A 50 -5.17 0.80 -0.96
CA ILE A 50 -5.01 1.59 -2.18
C ILE A 50 -4.21 0.74 -3.17
N HIS A 51 -4.87 0.30 -4.23
CA HIS A 51 -4.33 -0.71 -5.14
C HIS A 51 -4.19 -0.18 -6.57
N PHE A 52 -2.98 -0.30 -7.09
CA PHE A 52 -2.64 -0.16 -8.49
C PHE A 52 -2.48 -1.55 -9.12
N THR A 53 -3.26 -1.83 -10.17
CA THR A 53 -3.33 -3.16 -10.79
C THR A 53 -2.12 -3.54 -11.65
N GLY A 54 -1.16 -2.62 -11.83
CA GLY A 54 -0.08 -2.77 -12.80
C GLY A 54 -0.49 -2.36 -14.22
N THR A 55 0.47 -2.42 -15.13
CA THR A 55 0.29 -2.11 -16.55
C THR A 55 0.51 -3.35 -17.41
N GLU A 56 -0.18 -3.39 -18.55
CA GLU A 56 -0.06 -4.48 -19.51
C GLU A 56 1.39 -4.65 -20.02
N GLN A 57 2.14 -3.54 -20.15
CA GLN A 57 3.55 -3.55 -20.58
C GLN A 57 4.43 -4.46 -19.72
N TYR A 58 4.14 -4.57 -18.41
CA TYR A 58 4.88 -5.43 -17.48
C TYR A 58 4.11 -6.70 -17.14
N GLY A 59 3.11 -7.08 -17.93
CA GLY A 59 2.25 -8.23 -17.64
C GLY A 59 1.52 -8.10 -16.31
N TYR A 60 1.24 -6.86 -15.88
CA TYR A 60 0.66 -6.51 -14.58
C TYR A 60 1.54 -6.85 -13.36
N LEU A 61 2.83 -7.16 -13.56
CA LEU A 61 3.77 -7.48 -12.48
C LEU A 61 4.36 -6.23 -11.80
N ASP A 62 4.07 -5.04 -12.28
CA ASP A 62 4.36 -3.76 -11.62
C ASP A 62 3.21 -3.30 -10.69
N TRP A 63 2.32 -4.22 -10.33
CA TRP A 63 1.25 -3.95 -9.36
C TRP A 63 1.82 -3.55 -8.00
N HIS A 64 1.04 -2.75 -7.28
CA HIS A 64 1.44 -2.27 -5.97
C HIS A 64 0.22 -1.91 -5.12
N THR A 65 0.26 -2.25 -3.83
CA THR A 65 -0.78 -1.95 -2.86
C THR A 65 -0.20 -1.32 -1.60
N TRP A 66 -0.83 -0.25 -1.13
CA TRP A 66 -0.63 0.27 0.22
C TRP A 66 -1.84 -0.05 1.09
N ALA A 67 -1.62 -0.74 2.21
CA ALA A 67 -2.61 -0.87 3.27
C ALA A 67 -2.35 0.17 4.36
N VAL A 68 -3.37 0.97 4.69
CA VAL A 68 -3.26 2.14 5.56
C VAL A 68 -4.28 2.03 6.68
N GLY A 69 -3.77 1.95 7.91
CA GLY A 69 -4.57 2.09 9.11
C GLY A 69 -4.63 3.55 9.53
N VAL A 70 -5.83 4.11 9.63
CA VAL A 70 -6.06 5.50 10.05
C VAL A 70 -6.80 5.51 11.40
N GLU A 71 -6.35 6.34 12.32
CA GLU A 71 -7.08 6.65 13.55
C GLU A 71 -7.17 8.16 13.75
N TYR A 72 -8.06 8.61 14.63
CA TYR A 72 -8.24 10.03 14.92
C TYR A 72 -7.69 10.37 16.29
N ALA A 73 -6.61 11.14 16.32
CA ALA A 73 -6.04 11.71 17.54
C ALA A 73 -6.50 13.17 17.65
N ASN A 74 -7.32 13.50 18.67
CA ASN A 74 -7.89 14.83 18.86
C ASN A 74 -8.60 15.39 17.61
N GLY A 75 -9.39 14.53 16.93
CA GLY A 75 -10.11 14.89 15.71
C GLY A 75 -9.23 15.03 14.45
N LYS A 76 -7.92 14.79 14.55
CA LYS A 76 -7.02 14.79 13.39
C LYS A 76 -6.73 13.35 12.95
N PRO A 77 -6.87 13.02 11.66
CA PRO A 77 -6.49 11.71 11.16
C PRO A 77 -4.97 11.55 11.24
N VAL A 78 -4.53 10.43 11.78
CA VAL A 78 -3.13 10.00 11.83
C VAL A 78 -3.02 8.58 11.28
N ILE A 79 -1.91 8.30 10.60
CA ILE A 79 -1.60 6.95 10.13
C ILE A 79 -0.96 6.21 11.29
N TYR A 80 -1.62 5.17 11.81
CA TYR A 80 -1.06 4.34 12.89
C TYR A 80 -0.31 3.12 12.35
N ALA A 81 -0.65 2.67 11.14
CA ALA A 81 -0.01 1.55 10.48
C ALA A 81 0.03 1.77 8.97
N LEU A 82 1.14 1.39 8.36
CA LEU A 82 1.34 1.47 6.92
C LEU A 82 2.09 0.22 6.45
N MET A 83 1.50 -0.52 5.52
CA MET A 83 2.10 -1.71 4.91
C MET A 83 2.11 -1.61 3.40
N ASN A 84 3.21 -2.06 2.80
CA ASN A 84 3.41 -2.08 1.36
C ASN A 84 3.42 -3.53 0.87
N PHE A 85 2.62 -3.81 -0.14
CA PHE A 85 2.64 -5.06 -0.88
C PHE A 85 2.94 -4.76 -2.34
N PHE A 86 3.95 -5.44 -2.89
CA PHE A 86 4.39 -5.26 -4.25
C PHE A 86 4.92 -6.59 -4.78
N TRP A 87 5.05 -6.68 -6.10
CA TRP A 87 5.69 -7.83 -6.73
C TRP A 87 7.21 -7.79 -6.51
N GLU A 88 7.79 -8.91 -6.09
CA GLU A 88 9.24 -9.11 -6.05
C GLU A 88 9.67 -10.02 -7.22
N PRO A 89 10.65 -9.62 -8.04
CA PRO A 89 11.21 -10.43 -9.13
C PRO A 89 11.98 -11.67 -8.65
#